data_AF-M6RIN9-F1
#
_entry.id   AF-M6RIN9-F1
#
_cell.length_a   1.000
_cell.length_b   1.000
_cell.length_c   1.000
_cell.angle_alpha   90.00
_cell.angle_beta   90.00
_cell.angle_gamma   90.00
#
_symmetry.space_group_name_H-M   'P 1'
#
loop_
_entity.id
_entity.type
_entity.pdbx_description
1 polymer ?
#
loop_
_entity_poly.entity_id
_entity_poly.type
_entity_poly.pdbx_seq_one_letter_code
_entity_poly.pdbx_strand_id
1 'polypeptide(L)'
;MNIEKFKSDNLSKYLIGKLSEEKPDWLSEINFKKNEGEDSYFIDIDLKFLSKGFQTFLLTTERDELSVFMDFFHTHFYGDYDEMYQEAIRFIQDITEEKLITVSASVNDEKWFYSTCIKPIEIEKEINDILLKKSHSKIIIQSCLNTFNRTIHEISEKS
;
A
#
# COMPACT_ATOMS: atom_id res chain seq x y z
N MET A 1 13.21 -11.54 19.68
CA MET A 1 13.97 -11.80 18.43
C MET A 1 15.35 -11.16 18.57
N ASN A 2 16.44 -11.86 18.26
CA ASN A 2 17.79 -11.27 18.37
C ASN A 2 18.17 -10.55 17.07
N ILE A 3 17.87 -9.26 17.00
CA ILE A 3 18.10 -8.39 15.82
C ILE A 3 19.60 -8.27 15.54
N GLU A 4 20.45 -8.30 16.57
CA GLU A 4 21.91 -8.19 16.42
C GLU A 4 22.54 -9.32 15.60
N LYS A 5 21.82 -10.45 15.47
CA LYS A 5 22.25 -11.56 14.61
C LYS A 5 22.22 -11.17 13.12
N PHE A 6 21.41 -10.19 12.72
CA PHE A 6 21.26 -9.75 11.35
C PHE A 6 21.98 -8.42 11.14
N LYS A 7 22.80 -8.33 10.09
CA LYS A 7 23.44 -7.07 9.66
C LYS A 7 22.40 -6.16 8.98
N SER A 8 21.37 -5.74 9.69
CA SER A 8 20.30 -4.96 9.10
C SER A 8 20.72 -3.53 8.76
N ASP A 9 20.09 -2.96 7.72
CA ASP A 9 20.24 -1.54 7.39
C ASP A 9 19.66 -0.63 8.49
N ASN A 10 19.93 0.67 8.37
CA ASN A 10 19.57 1.65 9.40
C ASN A 10 18.05 1.82 9.52
N LEU A 11 17.34 1.87 8.39
CA LEU A 11 15.90 2.03 8.38
C LEU A 11 15.20 0.81 8.99
N SER A 12 15.65 -0.40 8.69
CA SER A 12 15.16 -1.64 9.31
C SER A 12 15.36 -1.64 10.82
N LYS A 13 16.56 -1.29 11.29
CA LYS A 13 16.86 -1.20 12.73
C LYS A 13 15.95 -0.19 13.43
N TYR A 14 15.77 0.96 12.79
CA TYR A 14 14.89 2.01 13.27
C TYR A 14 13.44 1.52 13.37
N LEU A 15 12.91 0.93 12.30
CA LEU A 15 11.54 0.45 12.24
C LEU A 15 11.28 -0.61 13.31
N ILE A 16 12.21 -1.56 13.50
CA ILE A 16 12.10 -2.56 14.57
C ILE A 16 12.06 -1.91 15.95
N GLY A 17 12.90 -0.90 16.19
CA GLY A 17 12.89 -0.12 17.43
C GLY A 17 11.52 0.50 17.70
N LYS A 18 10.99 1.27 16.74
CA LYS A 18 9.67 1.89 16.85
C LYS A 18 8.54 0.87 17.04
N LEU A 19 8.55 -0.22 16.28
CA LEU A 19 7.55 -1.28 16.43
C LEU A 19 7.65 -1.98 17.79
N SER A 20 8.85 -2.15 18.34
CA SER A 20 9.00 -2.72 19.68
C SER A 20 8.38 -1.86 20.78
N GLU A 21 8.34 -0.55 20.57
CA GLU A 21 7.73 0.41 21.49
C GLU A 21 6.21 0.50 21.31
N GLU A 22 5.74 0.59 20.06
CA GLU A 22 4.34 0.92 19.78
C GLU A 22 3.46 -0.26 19.38
N LYS A 23 4.02 -1.27 18.70
CA LYS A 23 3.29 -2.38 18.06
C LYS A 23 4.07 -3.69 18.21
N PRO A 24 4.37 -4.13 19.44
CA PRO A 24 5.27 -5.27 19.68
C PRO A 24 4.78 -6.57 19.05
N ASP A 25 3.46 -6.74 18.91
CA ASP A 25 2.86 -7.91 18.27
C ASP A 25 3.21 -8.04 16.78
N TRP A 26 3.56 -6.94 16.10
CA TRP A 26 3.94 -6.98 14.68
C TRP A 26 5.32 -7.63 14.47
N LEU A 27 6.15 -7.67 15.52
CA LEU A 27 7.50 -8.19 15.44
C LEU A 27 7.55 -9.71 15.22
N SER A 28 6.48 -10.44 15.51
CA SER A 28 6.41 -11.89 15.22
C SER A 28 6.35 -12.19 13.72
N GLU A 29 5.96 -11.20 12.91
CA GLU A 29 5.74 -11.37 11.47
C GLU A 29 6.91 -10.88 10.60
N ILE A 30 8.04 -10.54 11.24
CA ILE A 30 9.24 -10.07 10.54
C ILE A 30 9.94 -11.23 9.81
N ASN A 31 10.26 -10.97 8.55
CA ASN A 31 11.13 -11.77 7.72
C ASN A 31 12.34 -10.91 7.28
N PHE A 32 13.55 -11.41 7.51
CA PHE A 32 14.77 -10.75 7.05
C PHE A 32 15.10 -11.16 5.63
N LYS A 33 15.30 -10.18 4.75
CA LYS A 33 15.68 -10.36 3.35
C LYS A 33 17.04 -9.73 3.07
N LYS A 34 17.86 -10.37 2.25
CA LYS A 34 19.20 -9.87 1.94
C LYS A 34 19.11 -8.76 0.89
N ASN A 35 19.79 -7.64 1.13
CA ASN A 35 19.92 -6.58 0.13
C ASN A 35 20.75 -7.08 -1.06
N GLU A 36 20.31 -6.77 -2.27
CA GLU A 36 21.07 -7.11 -3.47
C GLU A 36 22.38 -6.31 -3.53
N GLY A 37 23.50 -7.02 -3.69
CA GLY A 37 24.83 -6.41 -3.80
C GLY A 37 25.45 -5.95 -2.48
N GLU A 38 24.77 -6.13 -1.34
CA GLU A 38 25.27 -5.73 -0.02
C GLU A 38 25.38 -6.93 0.94
N ASP A 39 26.23 -6.78 1.97
CA ASP A 39 26.27 -7.68 3.12
C ASP A 39 25.36 -7.15 4.25
N SER A 40 24.15 -6.72 3.86
CA SER A 40 23.13 -6.15 4.73
C SER A 40 21.76 -6.80 4.47
N TYR A 41 20.82 -6.63 5.40
CA TYR A 41 19.46 -7.18 5.30
C TYR A 41 18.42 -6.09 5.54
N PHE A 42 17.33 -6.12 4.78
CA PHE A 42 16.11 -5.37 5.06
C PHE A 42 15.06 -6.29 5.69
N ILE A 43 13.94 -5.71 6.15
CA ILE A 43 12.82 -6.49 6.69
C ILE A 43 11.57 -6.38 5.81
N ASP A 44 10.83 -7.48 5.75
CA ASP A 44 9.43 -7.51 5.39
C ASP A 44 8.61 -7.91 6.61
N ILE A 45 7.50 -7.24 6.84
CA ILE A 45 6.55 -7.58 7.89
C ILE A 45 5.26 -8.03 7.22
N ASP A 46 4.86 -9.29 7.43
CA ASP A 46 3.56 -9.78 6.93
C ASP A 46 2.44 -9.27 7.83
N LEU A 47 1.64 -8.34 7.29
CA LEU A 47 0.56 -7.67 8.00
C LEU A 47 -0.81 -8.28 7.71
N LYS A 48 -0.89 -9.50 7.13
CA LYS A 48 -2.16 -10.19 6.85
C LYS A 48 -3.05 -10.37 8.07
N PHE A 49 -2.50 -10.39 9.28
CA PHE A 49 -3.29 -10.45 10.51
C PHE A 49 -4.19 -9.22 10.71
N LEU A 50 -3.86 -8.07 10.11
CA LEU A 50 -4.68 -6.85 10.18
C LEU A 50 -5.93 -6.92 9.29
N SER A 51 -5.88 -7.67 8.18
CA SER A 51 -7.02 -7.84 7.30
C SER A 51 -6.90 -9.10 6.46
N LYS A 52 -7.92 -9.96 6.55
CA LYS A 52 -8.08 -11.13 5.66
C LYS A 52 -8.55 -10.77 4.25
N GLY A 53 -8.83 -9.47 4.00
CA GLY A 53 -9.26 -8.97 2.71
C GLY A 53 -8.16 -8.97 1.65
N PHE A 54 -6.89 -9.02 2.07
CA PHE A 54 -5.75 -8.91 1.18
C PHE A 54 -5.01 -10.24 0.96
N GLN A 55 -4.62 -10.53 -0.28
CA GLN A 55 -3.74 -11.65 -0.61
C GLN A 55 -2.28 -11.35 -0.27
N THR A 56 -1.87 -10.09 -0.40
CA THR A 56 -0.56 -9.55 -0.04
C THR A 56 -0.77 -8.35 0.86
N PHE A 57 -0.11 -8.33 2.01
CA PHE A 57 -0.06 -7.15 2.88
C PHE A 57 1.31 -7.10 3.55
N LEU A 58 2.20 -6.25 3.04
CA LEU A 58 3.59 -6.15 3.49
C LEU A 58 3.96 -4.70 3.85
N LEU A 59 4.73 -4.55 4.92
CA LEU A 59 5.52 -3.34 5.22
C LEU A 59 6.99 -3.70 5.07
N THR A 60 7.74 -2.97 4.24
CA THR A 60 9.14 -3.29 3.89
C THR A 60 10.05 -2.07 3.89
N THR A 61 11.33 -2.26 4.20
CA THR A 61 12.34 -1.19 4.44
C THR A 61 13.54 -1.30 3.50
N GLU A 62 13.33 -1.50 2.21
CA GLU A 62 14.45 -1.69 1.28
C GLU A 62 15.29 -0.41 1.13
N ARG A 63 16.54 -0.44 1.59
CA ARG A 63 17.48 0.70 1.60
C ARG A 63 16.95 1.88 2.43
N ASP A 64 16.68 3.02 1.80
CA ASP A 64 16.16 4.25 2.41
C ASP A 64 14.66 4.45 2.10
N GLU A 65 13.98 3.39 1.67
CA GLU A 65 12.57 3.39 1.31
C GLU A 65 11.77 2.57 2.32
N LEU A 66 10.66 3.13 2.80
CA LEU A 66 9.63 2.38 3.51
C LEU A 66 8.43 2.22 2.60
N SER A 67 8.00 0.99 2.37
CA SER A 67 6.93 0.70 1.41
C SER A 67 5.84 -0.14 2.01
N VAL A 68 4.61 0.17 1.61
CA VAL A 68 3.40 -0.56 1.99
C VAL A 68 2.78 -1.14 0.73
N PHE A 69 2.73 -2.47 0.65
CA PHE A 69 2.13 -3.22 -0.44
C PHE A 69 0.89 -3.94 0.07
N MET A 70 -0.32 -3.57 -0.38
CA MET A 70 -1.57 -4.27 -0.06
C MET A 70 -2.42 -4.52 -1.30
N ASP A 71 -2.21 -5.63 -1.99
CA ASP A 71 -2.85 -5.96 -3.28
C ASP A 71 -2.87 -4.78 -4.28
N PHE A 72 -3.96 -4.01 -4.31
CA PHE A 72 -4.21 -2.87 -5.19
C PHE A 72 -3.98 -1.50 -4.53
N PHE A 73 -3.53 -1.49 -3.27
CA PHE A 73 -2.96 -0.34 -2.58
C PHE A 73 -1.45 -0.47 -2.57
N HIS A 74 -0.77 0.61 -2.92
CA HIS A 74 0.68 0.62 -2.96
C HIS A 74 1.21 2.03 -2.77
N THR A 75 2.17 2.20 -1.87
CA THR A 75 2.86 3.48 -1.69
C THR A 75 4.27 3.29 -1.17
N HIS A 76 5.12 4.25 -1.49
CA HIS A 76 6.50 4.36 -1.03
C HIS A 76 6.66 5.66 -0.24
N PHE A 77 7.37 5.60 0.87
CA PHE A 77 7.72 6.74 1.70
C PHE A 77 9.24 6.93 1.68
N TYR A 78 9.67 8.18 1.65
CA TYR A 78 11.07 8.59 1.64
C TYR A 78 11.26 9.80 2.55
N GLY A 79 12.47 9.97 3.08
CA GLY A 79 12.83 11.14 3.88
C GLY A 79 13.18 10.80 5.33
N ASP A 80 12.63 11.58 6.25
CA ASP A 80 12.87 11.39 7.68
C ASP A 80 12.22 10.09 8.19
N TYR A 81 12.94 9.32 8.99
CA TYR A 81 12.48 8.00 9.43
C TYR A 81 11.23 8.06 10.33
N ASP A 82 11.08 9.10 11.16
CA ASP A 82 9.88 9.30 11.99
C ASP A 82 8.69 9.67 11.11
N GLU A 83 8.88 10.58 10.16
CA GLU A 83 7.83 10.95 9.20
C GLU A 83 7.38 9.72 8.39
N MET A 84 8.31 9.01 7.76
CA MET A 84 8.03 7.78 7.00
C MET A 84 7.22 6.77 7.83
N TYR A 85 7.64 6.52 9.07
CA TYR A 85 6.92 5.62 9.97
C TYR A 85 5.49 6.07 10.21
N GLN A 86 5.29 7.34 10.60
CA GLN A 86 3.95 7.87 10.90
C GLN A 86 3.04 7.84 9.67
N GLU A 87 3.57 8.17 8.49
CA GLU A 87 2.82 8.12 7.25
C GLU A 87 2.41 6.69 6.87
N ALA A 88 3.31 5.72 7.00
CA ALA A 88 3.02 4.32 6.74
C ALA A 88 1.95 3.76 7.69
N ILE A 89 2.06 4.05 9.00
CA ILE A 89 1.06 3.60 9.98
C ILE A 89 -0.29 4.25 9.71
N ARG A 90 -0.33 5.55 9.43
CA ARG A 90 -1.56 6.27 9.08
C ARG A 90 -2.20 5.70 7.81
N PHE A 91 -1.41 5.43 6.77
CA PHE A 91 -1.89 4.83 5.53
C PHE A 91 -2.50 3.44 5.77
N ILE A 92 -1.82 2.60 6.56
CA ILE A 92 -2.33 1.28 6.96
C ILE A 92 -3.67 1.41 7.70
N GLN A 93 -3.75 2.32 8.67
CA GLN A 93 -4.97 2.56 9.44
C GLN A 93 -6.10 3.05 8.55
N ASP A 94 -5.84 4.04 7.69
CA ASP A 94 -6.85 4.61 6.82
C ASP A 94 -7.41 3.58 5.82
N ILE A 95 -6.61 2.62 5.35
CA ILE A 95 -7.09 1.52 4.52
C ILE A 95 -7.92 0.52 5.33
N THR A 96 -7.40 0.06 6.47
CA THR A 96 -8.06 -0.97 7.29
C THR A 96 -9.36 -0.48 7.94
N GLU A 97 -9.48 0.82 8.17
CA GLU A 97 -10.70 1.49 8.64
C GLU A 97 -11.60 1.99 7.48
N GLU A 98 -11.26 1.68 6.23
CA GLU A 98 -11.97 2.10 5.01
C GLU A 98 -12.19 3.63 4.86
N LYS A 99 -11.26 4.42 5.41
CA LYS A 99 -11.17 5.86 5.15
C LYS A 99 -10.56 6.16 3.78
N LEU A 100 -9.80 5.22 3.23
CA LEU A 100 -9.26 5.25 1.88
C LEU A 100 -9.72 4.04 1.06
N ILE A 101 -9.86 4.28 -0.23
CA ILE A 101 -10.13 3.29 -1.27
C ILE A 101 -9.15 3.51 -2.43
N THR A 102 -8.95 2.49 -3.25
CA THR A 102 -8.23 2.66 -4.52
C THR A 102 -9.22 2.97 -5.63
N VAL A 103 -8.80 3.83 -6.55
CA VAL A 103 -9.43 4.00 -7.87
C VAL A 103 -8.37 3.75 -8.91
N SER A 104 -8.60 2.78 -9.78
CA SER A 104 -7.72 2.45 -10.91
C SER A 104 -8.48 2.51 -12.23
N ALA A 105 -7.78 2.85 -13.31
CA ALA A 105 -8.37 2.89 -14.65
C ALA A 105 -7.47 2.31 -15.72
N SER A 106 -8.08 1.62 -16.68
CA SER A 106 -7.47 1.12 -17.91
C SER A 106 -8.35 1.42 -19.12
N VAL A 107 -7.75 1.46 -20.31
CA VAL A 107 -8.47 1.53 -21.59
C VAL A 107 -8.47 0.12 -22.18
N ASN A 108 -9.63 -0.36 -22.66
CA ASN A 108 -9.75 -1.66 -23.36
C ASN A 108 -9.14 -2.86 -22.61
N ASP A 109 -9.24 -2.90 -21.28
CA ASP A 109 -8.63 -3.93 -20.43
C ASP A 109 -7.09 -4.06 -20.60
N GLU A 110 -6.41 -3.03 -21.09
CA GLU A 110 -4.94 -2.94 -21.16
C GLU A 110 -4.32 -2.58 -19.79
N LYS A 111 -3.01 -2.26 -19.80
CA LYS A 111 -2.26 -1.82 -18.61
C LYS A 111 -2.93 -0.60 -17.96
N TRP A 112 -3.00 -0.59 -16.63
CA TRP A 112 -3.47 0.56 -15.87
C TRP A 112 -2.68 1.80 -16.26
N PHE A 113 -3.38 2.86 -16.66
CA PHE A 113 -2.78 4.18 -16.88
C PHE A 113 -2.97 5.10 -15.68
N TYR A 114 -3.84 4.70 -14.74
CA TYR A 114 -4.18 5.48 -13.55
C TYR A 114 -4.42 4.57 -12.35
N SER A 115 -3.90 4.96 -11.19
CA SER A 115 -4.20 4.36 -9.88
C SER A 115 -3.92 5.38 -8.78
N THR A 116 -4.85 5.57 -7.86
CA THR A 116 -4.71 6.49 -6.74
C THR A 116 -5.50 6.00 -5.52
N CYS A 117 -5.08 6.44 -4.33
CA CYS A 117 -5.84 6.25 -3.09
C CYS A 117 -6.55 7.56 -2.74
N ILE A 118 -7.88 7.50 -2.55
CA ILE A 118 -8.71 8.69 -2.25
C ILE A 118 -9.69 8.39 -1.12
N LYS A 119 -10.30 9.44 -0.56
CA LYS A 119 -11.41 9.27 0.36
C LYS A 119 -12.68 8.86 -0.41
N PRO A 120 -13.57 8.03 0.15
CA PRO A 120 -14.83 7.65 -0.50
C PRO A 120 -15.69 8.82 -0.99
N ILE A 121 -15.66 9.96 -0.29
CA ILE A 121 -16.41 11.16 -0.68
C ILE A 121 -15.93 11.79 -2.00
N GLU A 122 -14.72 11.45 -2.45
CA GLU A 122 -14.08 12.01 -3.65
C GLU A 122 -14.33 11.16 -4.90
N ILE A 123 -14.94 9.97 -4.76
CA ILE A 123 -15.16 8.99 -5.85
C ILE A 123 -15.75 9.63 -7.10
N GLU A 124 -16.88 10.33 -6.96
CA GLU A 124 -17.61 10.83 -8.13
C GLU A 124 -16.83 11.92 -8.87
N LYS A 125 -16.06 12.74 -8.15
CA LYS A 125 -15.16 13.70 -8.77
C LYS A 125 -14.06 12.98 -9.55
N GLU A 126 -13.44 11.97 -8.94
CA GLU A 126 -12.34 11.22 -9.55
C GLU A 126 -12.77 10.45 -10.80
N ILE A 127 -13.94 9.80 -10.77
CA ILE A 127 -14.52 9.12 -11.93
C ILE A 127 -14.67 10.10 -13.10
N ASN A 128 -15.27 11.27 -12.84
CA ASN A 128 -15.49 12.27 -13.87
C ASN A 128 -14.16 12.77 -14.46
N ASP A 129 -13.16 13.03 -13.63
CA ASP A 129 -11.84 13.47 -14.08
C ASP A 129 -11.13 12.41 -14.94
N ILE A 130 -11.28 11.12 -14.62
CA ILE A 130 -10.75 10.02 -15.43
C ILE A 130 -11.45 9.94 -16.80
N LEU A 131 -12.79 9.95 -16.81
CA LEU A 131 -13.57 9.86 -18.05
C LEU A 131 -13.33 11.05 -18.98
N LEU A 132 -13.14 12.25 -18.43
CA LEU A 132 -12.77 13.44 -19.20
C LEU A 132 -11.40 13.29 -19.89
N LYS A 133 -10.44 12.62 -19.25
CA LYS A 133 -9.09 12.41 -19.81
C LYS A 133 -9.05 11.32 -20.88
N LYS A 134 -9.85 10.26 -20.70
CA LYS A 134 -9.83 9.05 -21.52
C LYS A 134 -11.24 8.48 -21.64
N SER A 135 -11.89 8.74 -22.77
CA SER A 135 -13.11 8.01 -23.12
C SER A 135 -12.82 6.50 -23.20
N HIS A 136 -13.84 5.70 -22.91
CA HIS A 136 -13.85 4.24 -22.91
C HIS A 136 -12.96 3.58 -21.85
N SER A 137 -12.73 4.28 -20.74
CA SER A 137 -12.00 3.72 -19.61
C SER A 137 -12.87 2.75 -18.80
N LYS A 138 -12.30 1.60 -18.44
CA LYS A 138 -12.78 0.77 -17.34
C LYS A 138 -12.19 1.32 -16.05
N ILE A 139 -13.06 1.63 -15.10
CA ILE A 139 -12.67 2.14 -13.78
C ILE A 139 -13.01 1.08 -12.74
N ILE A 140 -12.05 0.73 -11.90
CA ILE A 140 -12.19 -0.22 -10.81
C ILE A 140 -11.96 0.52 -9.50
N ILE A 141 -12.94 0.43 -8.61
CA ILE A 141 -12.93 1.02 -7.28
C ILE A 141 -12.93 -0.14 -6.29
N GLN A 142 -11.98 -0.14 -5.35
CA GLN A 142 -11.86 -1.22 -4.38
C GLN A 142 -11.55 -0.67 -2.98
N SER A 143 -12.23 -1.23 -1.97
CA SER A 143 -11.99 -0.98 -0.55
C SER A 143 -11.54 -2.24 0.16
N CYS A 144 -10.94 -2.09 1.34
CA CYS A 144 -10.39 -3.20 2.12
C CYS A 144 -11.45 -4.25 2.51
N LEU A 145 -12.64 -3.82 2.95
CA LEU A 145 -13.73 -4.70 3.41
C LEU A 145 -14.83 -4.88 2.35
N ASN A 146 -14.56 -4.46 1.12
CA ASN A 146 -15.47 -4.53 -0.03
C ASN A 146 -16.76 -3.71 0.09
N THR A 147 -16.83 -2.71 0.98
CA THR A 147 -18.02 -1.87 1.15
C THR A 147 -18.26 -0.89 -0.01
N PHE A 148 -17.22 -0.52 -0.76
CA PHE A 148 -17.31 0.43 -1.87
C PHE A 148 -16.91 -0.15 -3.23
N ASN A 149 -16.80 -1.49 -3.33
CA ASN A 149 -16.30 -2.10 -4.56
C ASN A 149 -17.25 -1.87 -5.73
N ARG A 150 -16.72 -1.30 -6.82
CA ARG A 150 -17.48 -0.99 -8.04
C ARG A 150 -16.60 -1.15 -9.26
N THR A 151 -17.18 -1.65 -10.34
CA THR A 151 -16.57 -1.59 -11.68
C THR A 151 -17.47 -0.77 -12.59
N ILE A 152 -16.90 0.18 -13.31
CA ILE A 152 -17.60 1.03 -14.26
C ILE A 152 -17.01 0.75 -15.63
N HIS A 153 -17.87 0.36 -16.55
CA HIS A 153 -17.57 0.29 -17.98
C HIS A 153 -18.26 1.49 -18.61
N GLU A 154 -17.52 2.31 -19.37
CA GLU A 154 -18.19 3.33 -20.16
C GLU A 154 -19.11 2.63 -21.18
N ILE A 155 -20.39 3.00 -21.18
CA ILE A 155 -21.36 2.49 -22.14
C ILE A 155 -21.07 3.23 -23.43
N SER A 156 -20.57 2.54 -24.47
CA SER A 156 -20.60 3.11 -25.81
C SER A 156 -22.07 3.41 -26.12
N GLU A 157 -22.43 4.66 -26.33
CA GLU A 157 -23.67 4.96 -27.04
C GLU A 157 -23.54 4.30 -28.41
N LYS A 158 -24.13 3.11 -28.56
CA LYS A 158 -24.51 2.60 -29.87
C LYS A 158 -25.58 3.56 -30.38
N SER A 159 -25.12 4.60 -31.08
CA SER A 159 -25.93 5.38 -32.00
C SER A 159 -25.95 4.70 -33.36
#